data_AF-A0A818N145-F1
#
_entry.id   AF-A0A818N145-F1
#
_cell.length_a   1.000
_cell.length_b   1.000
_cell.length_c   1.000
_cell.angle_alpha   90.00
_cell.angle_beta   90.00
_cell.angle_gamma   90.00
#
_symmetry.space_group_name_H-M   'P 1'
#
loop_
_entity.id
_entity.type
_entity.pdbx_description
1 polymer ?
#
loop_
_entity_poly.entity_id
_entity_poly.type
_entity_poly.pdbx_seq_one_letter_code
_entity_poly.pdbx_strand_id
1 'polypeptide(L)'
;MQELQTEFEKLDLNGIDKPRQTRFLRSQQDLKQKMEEIVVTSSVAIEDNNVDIQEDLDPFEMMEAVNILERLSKDFFDKIESKQWKDRKEVLDDLLTLLTQNPKPTSDSDYTELVKVLKK
;
A
#
# COMPACT_ATOMS: atom_id res chain seq x y z
N MET A 1 -13.71 -4.36 28.39
CA MET A 1 -15.00 -4.84 27.82
C MET A 1 -15.80 -3.69 27.25
N GLN A 2 -16.11 -2.64 28.02
CA GLN A 2 -16.85 -1.48 27.50
C GLN A 2 -16.09 -0.69 26.41
N GLU A 3 -14.77 -0.53 26.55
CA GLU A 3 -13.93 0.14 25.53
C GLU A 3 -13.94 -0.57 24.17
N LEU A 4 -13.98 -1.91 24.17
CA LEU A 4 -14.10 -2.70 22.93
C LEU A 4 -15.47 -2.52 22.27
N GLN A 5 -16.52 -2.44 23.08
CA GLN A 5 -17.88 -2.20 22.59
C GLN A 5 -17.98 -0.84 21.89
N THR A 6 -17.38 0.19 22.48
CA THR A 6 -17.37 1.55 21.91
C THR A 6 -16.54 1.67 20.64
N GLU A 7 -15.44 0.92 20.52
CA GLU A 7 -14.68 0.87 19.26
C GLU A 7 -15.44 0.12 18.16
N PHE A 8 -16.18 -0.93 18.51
CA PHE A 8 -16.99 -1.69 17.56
C PHE A 8 -18.22 -0.92 17.06
N GLU A 9 -18.82 -0.07 17.90
CA GLU A 9 -19.94 0.80 17.53
C GLU A 9 -19.53 1.98 16.64
N LYS A 10 -18.27 2.43 16.71
CA LYS A 10 -17.72 3.47 15.81
C LYS A 10 -17.45 2.98 14.39
N LEU A 11 -17.26 1.67 14.21
CA LEU A 11 -17.23 1.06 12.88
C LEU A 11 -18.68 1.03 12.38
N ASP A 12 -19.06 2.05 11.61
CA ASP A 12 -20.41 2.15 11.03
C ASP A 12 -20.71 0.91 10.17
N LEU A 13 -21.43 -0.05 10.76
CA LEU A 13 -22.01 -1.22 10.09
C LEU A 13 -23.16 -0.84 9.15
N ASN A 14 -23.19 0.38 8.62
CA ASN A 14 -24.25 0.92 7.77
C ASN A 14 -23.86 0.99 6.28
N GLY A 15 -23.01 0.07 5.82
CA GLY A 15 -22.99 -0.34 4.41
C GLY A 15 -21.61 -0.49 3.76
N ILE A 16 -20.57 0.09 4.36
CA ILE A 16 -19.21 0.11 3.79
C ILE A 16 -18.48 -1.21 4.13
N ASP A 17 -18.62 -1.72 5.36
CA ASP A 17 -17.89 -2.92 5.84
C ASP A 17 -18.73 -4.20 6.01
N LYS A 18 -19.96 -4.26 5.47
CA LYS A 18 -20.72 -5.53 5.51
C LYS A 18 -20.09 -6.52 4.52
N PRO A 19 -19.55 -7.66 4.96
CA PRO A 19 -18.94 -8.62 4.06
C PRO A 19 -19.98 -9.09 3.03
N ARG A 20 -19.71 -8.82 1.74
CA ARG A 20 -20.56 -9.24 0.61
C ARG A 20 -20.08 -10.59 0.08
N GLN A 21 -21.01 -11.51 -0.17
CA GLN A 21 -20.70 -12.82 -0.74
C GLN A 21 -20.21 -12.69 -2.19
N THR A 22 -19.01 -13.16 -2.49
CA THR A 22 -18.41 -13.07 -3.83
C THR A 22 -18.74 -14.27 -4.74
N ARG A 23 -19.25 -15.38 -4.17
CA ARG A 23 -19.61 -16.61 -4.91
C ARG A 23 -20.98 -17.12 -4.50
N PHE A 24 -21.91 -17.19 -5.46
CA PHE A 24 -23.25 -17.70 -5.26
C PHE A 24 -23.37 -19.16 -5.70
N LEU A 25 -24.14 -19.95 -4.95
CA LEU A 25 -24.51 -21.30 -5.36
C LEU A 25 -25.51 -21.23 -6.52
N ARG A 26 -25.62 -22.30 -7.33
CA ARG A 26 -26.53 -22.32 -8.49
C ARG A 26 -28.01 -22.09 -8.13
N SER A 27 -28.42 -22.49 -6.93
CA SER A 27 -29.77 -22.22 -6.39
C SER A 27 -29.99 -20.78 -5.91
N GLN A 28 -28.94 -19.96 -5.87
CA GLN A 28 -28.95 -18.56 -5.40
C GLN A 28 -28.68 -17.56 -6.53
N GLN A 29 -28.86 -17.97 -7.79
CA GLN A 29 -28.62 -17.10 -8.96
C GLN A 29 -29.55 -15.88 -8.96
N ASP A 30 -30.79 -16.02 -8.50
CA ASP A 30 -31.75 -14.91 -8.40
C ASP A 30 -31.29 -13.83 -7.40
N LEU A 31 -30.65 -14.23 -6.30
CA LEU A 31 -30.06 -13.30 -5.33
C LEU A 31 -28.87 -12.55 -5.92
N LYS A 32 -28.04 -13.25 -6.71
CA LYS A 32 -26.94 -12.62 -7.46
C LYS A 32 -27.46 -11.56 -8.42
N GLN A 33 -28.47 -11.89 -9.23
CA GLN A 33 -29.05 -10.96 -10.20
C GLN A 33 -29.65 -9.73 -9.52
N LYS A 34 -30.39 -9.91 -8.42
CA LYS A 34 -30.96 -8.78 -7.66
C LYS A 34 -29.87 -7.89 -7.04
N MET A 35 -28.78 -8.47 -6.56
CA MET A 35 -27.67 -7.71 -5.98
C MET A 35 -26.86 -6.97 -7.05
N GLU A 36 -26.66 -7.57 -8.23
CA GLU A 36 -26.07 -6.90 -9.40
C GLU A 36 -26.99 -5.80 -9.94
N GLU A 37 -28.30 -6.01 -9.98
CA GLU A 37 -29.27 -5.01 -10.41
C GLU A 37 -29.33 -3.82 -9.44
N ILE A 38 -29.21 -4.04 -8.13
CA ILE A 38 -29.07 -2.96 -7.14
C ILE A 38 -27.81 -2.14 -7.42
N VAL A 39 -26.67 -2.79 -7.70
CA VAL A 39 -25.41 -2.11 -8.05
C VAL A 39 -25.56 -1.31 -9.34
N VAL A 40 -26.17 -1.89 -10.37
CA VAL A 40 -26.37 -1.23 -11.68
C VAL A 40 -27.38 -0.09 -11.57
N THR A 41 -28.49 -0.26 -10.87
CA THR A 41 -29.51 0.80 -10.70
C THR A 41 -29.02 1.95 -9.83
N SER A 42 -28.21 1.68 -8.81
CA SER A 42 -27.48 2.76 -8.09
C SER A 42 -26.47 3.48 -8.99
N SER A 43 -26.02 2.86 -10.09
CA SER A 43 -25.05 3.44 -11.02
C SER A 43 -25.70 4.25 -12.16
N VAL A 44 -27.01 4.09 -12.43
CA VAL A 44 -27.68 4.71 -13.60
C VAL A 44 -28.58 5.90 -13.23
N ALA A 45 -28.90 6.13 -11.95
CA ALA A 45 -29.74 7.26 -11.52
C ALA A 45 -28.98 8.60 -11.31
N ILE A 46 -27.79 8.73 -11.88
CA ILE A 46 -26.92 9.90 -11.68
C ILE A 46 -26.38 10.35 -13.04
N GLU A 47 -27.22 11.07 -13.79
CA GLU A 47 -26.69 12.11 -14.69
C GLU A 47 -26.24 13.27 -13.78
N ASP A 48 -24.94 13.59 -13.82
CA ASP A 48 -24.30 14.70 -13.10
C ASP A 48 -23.98 14.52 -11.61
N ASN A 49 -23.39 13.40 -11.21
CA ASN A 49 -22.44 13.40 -10.09
C ASN A 49 -21.29 12.48 -10.46
N ASN A 50 -20.09 13.05 -10.38
CA ASN A 50 -18.83 12.40 -10.06
C ASN A 50 -19.10 11.19 -9.13
N VAL A 51 -19.28 10.01 -9.75
CA VAL A 51 -19.44 8.78 -9.02
C VAL A 51 -18.08 8.57 -8.41
N ASP A 52 -17.97 8.82 -7.11
CA ASP A 52 -16.88 8.40 -6.27
C ASP A 52 -16.89 6.86 -6.32
N ILE A 53 -16.44 6.32 -7.45
CA ILE A 53 -15.65 5.12 -7.48
C ILE A 53 -14.49 5.54 -6.59
N GLN A 54 -14.64 5.30 -5.29
CA GLN A 54 -13.50 5.04 -4.45
C GLN A 54 -12.94 3.75 -5.05
N GLU A 55 -12.26 3.88 -6.20
CA GLU A 55 -11.09 3.08 -6.47
C GLU A 55 -10.34 3.24 -5.16
N ASP A 56 -10.19 2.15 -4.42
CA ASP A 56 -9.34 2.14 -3.24
C ASP A 56 -7.97 2.55 -3.75
N LEU A 57 -7.75 3.87 -3.83
CA LEU A 57 -6.57 4.47 -4.43
C LEU A 57 -5.45 3.95 -3.58
N ASP A 58 -4.59 3.12 -4.17
CA ASP A 58 -3.49 2.53 -3.46
C ASP A 58 -2.69 3.70 -2.87
N PRO A 59 -2.54 3.80 -1.53
CA PRO A 59 -1.77 4.86 -0.91
C PRO A 59 -0.35 4.97 -1.47
N PHE A 60 0.19 3.87 -2.03
CA PHE A 60 1.47 3.86 -2.72
C PHE A 60 1.41 4.40 -4.15
N GLU A 61 0.27 4.42 -4.85
CA GLU A 61 0.16 5.03 -6.19
C GLU A 61 0.34 6.55 -6.15
N MET A 62 -0.21 7.21 -5.12
CA MET A 62 -0.09 8.65 -4.94
C MET A 62 1.30 9.11 -4.48
N MET A 63 2.15 8.17 -4.04
CA MET A 63 3.50 8.48 -3.57
C MET A 63 4.48 8.56 -4.73
N GLU A 64 5.31 9.60 -4.71
CA GLU A 64 6.33 9.83 -5.72
C GLU A 64 7.39 8.71 -5.66
N ALA A 65 7.67 8.10 -6.81
CA ALA A 65 8.72 7.10 -6.91
C ALA A 65 10.08 7.80 -6.80
N VAL A 66 10.84 7.49 -5.76
CA VAL A 66 12.13 8.16 -5.49
C VAL A 66 13.29 7.27 -5.89
N ASN A 67 14.24 7.85 -6.64
CA ASN A 67 15.50 7.18 -6.93
C ASN A 67 16.39 7.18 -5.68
N ILE A 68 16.35 6.09 -4.93
CA ILE A 68 17.14 5.93 -3.70
C ILE A 68 18.65 5.83 -3.95
N LEU A 69 19.11 5.49 -5.17
CA LEU A 69 20.55 5.46 -5.50
C LEU A 69 21.14 6.87 -5.64
N GLU A 70 20.38 7.83 -6.17
CA GLU A 70 20.83 9.23 -6.28
C GLU A 70 20.82 9.96 -4.94
N ARG A 71 19.93 9.54 -4.02
CA ARG A 71 19.87 10.05 -2.65
C ARG A 71 20.91 9.43 -1.73
N LEU A 72 21.50 8.31 -2.14
CA LEU A 72 22.55 7.61 -1.40
C LEU A 72 23.80 8.49 -1.29
N SER A 73 24.44 8.50 -0.13
CA SER A 73 25.74 9.16 0.01
C SER A 73 26.78 8.45 -0.87
N LYS A 74 27.63 9.24 -1.55
CA LYS A 74 28.71 8.72 -2.40
C LYS A 74 29.69 7.83 -1.61
N ASP A 75 29.81 8.08 -0.32
CA ASP A 75 30.70 7.35 0.57
C ASP A 75 30.12 5.99 1.01
N PHE A 76 28.89 5.64 0.60
CA PHE A 76 28.20 4.42 1.03
C PHE A 76 29.04 3.17 0.74
N PHE A 77 29.47 3.02 -0.52
CA PHE A 77 30.20 1.83 -0.97
C PHE A 77 31.60 1.71 -0.34
N ASP A 78 32.23 2.83 -0.01
CA ASP A 78 33.54 2.83 0.66
C ASP A 78 33.41 2.50 2.15
N LYS A 79 32.43 3.11 2.83
CA LYS A 79 32.27 2.96 4.28
C LYS A 79 31.64 1.62 4.67
N ILE A 80 30.79 1.03 3.81
CA ILE A 80 30.23 -0.31 4.06
C ILE A 80 31.31 -1.41 4.00
N GLU A 81 32.40 -1.19 3.24
CA GLU A 81 33.56 -2.07 3.21
C GLU A 81 34.63 -1.72 4.26
N SER A 82 34.43 -0.64 5.04
CA SER A 82 35.33 -0.22 6.10
C SER A 82 35.55 -1.34 7.13
N LYS A 83 36.78 -1.41 7.63
CA LYS A 83 37.16 -2.31 8.73
C LYS A 83 36.64 -1.81 10.08
N GLN A 84 36.18 -0.56 10.16
CA GLN A 84 35.57 0.00 11.35
C GLN A 84 34.07 -0.31 11.37
N TRP A 85 33.63 -1.12 12.34
CA TRP A 85 32.22 -1.53 12.43
C TRP A 85 31.25 -0.35 12.67
N LYS A 86 31.75 0.75 13.26
CA LYS A 86 30.96 1.96 13.49
C LYS A 86 30.57 2.62 12.18
N ASP A 87 31.53 2.81 11.27
CA ASP A 87 31.28 3.36 9.94
C ASP A 87 30.25 2.53 9.17
N ARG A 88 30.38 1.19 9.22
CA ARG A 88 29.40 0.29 8.59
C ARG A 88 28.00 0.45 9.18
N LYS A 89 27.91 0.59 10.51
CA LYS A 89 26.62 0.77 11.19
C LYS A 89 25.97 2.09 10.82
N GLU A 90 26.72 3.20 10.88
CA GLU A 90 26.18 4.53 10.54
C GLU A 90 25.61 4.57 9.13
N VAL A 91 26.31 3.97 8.16
CA VAL A 91 25.87 3.92 6.77
C VAL A 91 24.63 3.04 6.58
N LEU A 92 24.52 1.94 7.32
CA LEU A 92 23.32 1.10 7.31
C LEU A 92 22.12 1.79 7.99
N ASP A 93 22.35 2.52 9.07
CA ASP A 93 21.31 3.31 9.75
C ASP A 93 20.80 4.45 8.85
N ASP A 94 21.70 5.12 8.11
CA ASP A 94 21.35 6.12 7.11
C ASP A 94 20.54 5.52 5.95
N LEU A 95 20.97 4.37 5.42
CA LEU A 95 20.24 3.66 4.37
C LEU A 95 18.85 3.25 4.84
N LEU A 96 18.72 2.72 6.07
CA LEU A 96 17.45 2.34 6.65
C LEU A 96 16.51 3.53 6.78
N THR A 97 17.02 4.67 7.25
CA THR A 97 16.25 5.90 7.38
C THR A 97 15.73 6.36 6.02
N LEU A 98 16.59 6.33 4.99
CA LEU A 98 16.24 6.70 3.62
C LEU A 98 15.19 5.77 3.02
N LEU A 99 15.27 4.46 3.24
CA LEU A 99 14.27 3.49 2.77
C LEU A 99 12.95 3.60 3.53
N THR A 100 12.99 3.95 4.82
CA THR A 100 11.77 4.14 5.63
C THR A 100 11.01 5.39 5.20
N GLN A 101 11.72 6.46 4.85
CA GLN A 101 11.14 7.70 4.34
C GLN A 101 10.62 7.57 2.91
N ASN A 102 11.19 6.67 2.11
CA ASN A 102 10.82 6.45 0.72
C ASN A 102 10.39 4.99 0.49
N PRO A 103 9.17 4.62 0.90
CA PRO A 103 8.68 3.24 0.75
C PRO A 103 8.55 2.76 -0.71
N LYS A 104 8.52 3.69 -1.68
CA LYS A 104 8.39 3.40 -3.11
C LYS A 104 9.66 3.82 -3.86
N PRO A 105 10.64 2.92 -4.01
CA PRO A 105 11.80 3.16 -4.86
C PRO A 105 11.39 3.11 -6.35
N THR A 106 12.07 3.91 -7.18
CA THR A 106 11.87 3.93 -8.64
C THR A 106 12.27 2.60 -9.28
N SER A 107 11.38 2.00 -10.09
CA SER A 107 11.65 0.73 -10.80
C SER A 107 12.76 0.80 -11.85
N ASP A 108 13.09 2.00 -12.32
CA ASP A 108 13.99 2.23 -13.45
C ASP A 108 15.49 2.15 -13.09
N SER A 109 15.81 2.04 -11.80
CA SER A 109 17.19 2.05 -11.30
C SER A 109 17.71 0.63 -11.01
N ASP A 110 18.99 0.38 -11.33
CA ASP A 110 19.62 -0.92 -11.09
C ASP A 110 20.08 -1.08 -9.64
N TYR A 111 19.29 -1.78 -8.83
CA TYR A 111 19.58 -2.08 -7.43
C TYR A 111 20.48 -3.31 -7.21
N THR A 112 20.93 -3.97 -8.29
CA THR A 112 21.64 -5.25 -8.19
C THR A 112 22.94 -5.14 -7.38
N GLU A 113 23.67 -4.03 -7.51
CA GLU A 113 24.91 -3.80 -6.77
C GLU A 113 24.65 -3.57 -5.27
N LEU A 114 23.65 -2.76 -4.93
CA LEU A 114 23.24 -2.53 -3.54
C LEU A 114 22.87 -3.85 -2.84
N VAL A 115 22.06 -4.69 -3.49
CA VAL A 115 21.65 -5.99 -2.95
C VAL A 115 22.86 -6.93 -2.77
N LYS A 116 23.83 -6.92 -3.70
CA LYS A 116 25.06 -7.72 -3.58
C LYS A 116 25.89 -7.32 -2.36
N VAL A 117 26.02 -6.02 -2.11
CA VAL A 117 26.75 -5.50 -0.95
C VAL A 117 26.06 -5.88 0.36
N LEU A 118 24.74 -5.76 0.43
CA LEU A 118 23.94 -6.07 1.63
C LEU A 118 23.81 -7.57 1.92
N LYS A 119 24.04 -8.44 0.94
CA LYS A 119 23.99 -9.90 1.12
C LYS A 119 25.16 -10.47 1.96
N LYS A 120 26.22 -9.67 2.14
CA LYS A 120 27.48 -10.07 2.76
C LYS A 120 27.33 -10.35 4.26
#